data_AF-A0A2D0IHH5-F1
#
_entry.id   AF-A0A2D0IHH5-F1
#
_cell.length_a   1.000
_cell.length_b   1.000
_cell.length_c   1.000
_cell.angle_alpha   90.00
_cell.angle_beta   90.00
_cell.angle_gamma   90.00
#
_symmetry.space_group_name_H-M   'P 1'
#
loop_
_entity.id
_entity.type
_entity.pdbx_description
1 polymer ?
#
loop_
_entity_poly.entity_id
_entity_poly.type
_entity_poly.pdbx_seq_one_letter_code
_entity_poly.pdbx_strand_id
1 'polypeptide(L)'
;MLAHDHIVLAAQQPEHAYDYARDALSRGVIGIYVPTNIGLVGSLKNKPWQDDLGAELFFQWRLNLHSCAALIPIIRSCIDHYLEKQLDRQIAELEVCAELSKIWSRGSDVVTTLDSLRMLLARVEMIRIDSIARRRAKQEGLEDLNDYFDSELFLPIRYAIQVLSLHIGIPADALWMICIDEAEYLTTAHHRILNTHLRTAAGNLVFKIATMPFAHHTLETNVGDPVRNGHDFEYVYVDQMPIDSRGVQDDSDFLQFAREVFRRRIRLNTQEQNSLTLNQLLGPSPLVEEKSVESPSEMVRFMDLLALYANEPTIVRAQRLLTNDRNRFRNEILRKMHGGLILRDALAKKIGNAKLRVYCGEAMIVRCADGNARRLMRLLNALSKNLVASSNAGLPTRYPLDAGVQNEVLESIARDTLSRVQSEPPHGIRTYKYMTAIGTFMQRTFASRRLGSDFISSIEIRADDGSDLQDFVKQAVQLSLLTPARTNNHNGANGPCEGVFHLAFLFAPLFGLLPRRNKAQRLPLILAQVSVNVGRLREQTVLEI
;
A
#
# COMPACT_ATOMS: atom_id res chain seq x y z
N MET A 1 -8.67 -7.90 -2.97
CA MET A 1 -9.32 -9.06 -2.34
C MET A 1 -10.75 -8.68 -2.13
N LEU A 2 -11.69 -9.49 -2.60
CA LEU A 2 -13.11 -9.19 -2.44
C LEU A 2 -13.73 -10.40 -1.76
N ALA A 3 -14.33 -10.15 -0.59
CA ALA A 3 -15.25 -11.07 0.03
C ALA A 3 -16.45 -11.33 -0.90
N HIS A 4 -17.12 -12.47 -0.77
CA HIS A 4 -18.20 -12.86 -1.67
C HIS A 4 -19.29 -11.79 -1.79
N ASP A 5 -19.67 -11.13 -0.69
CA ASP A 5 -20.61 -10.01 -0.67
C ASP A 5 -20.15 -8.83 -1.55
N HIS A 6 -18.87 -8.48 -1.49
CA HIS A 6 -18.29 -7.45 -2.34
C HIS A 6 -18.24 -7.88 -3.82
N ILE A 7 -17.98 -9.16 -4.11
CA ILE A 7 -18.01 -9.70 -5.48
C ILE A 7 -19.43 -9.61 -6.04
N VAL A 8 -20.45 -10.01 -5.26
CA VAL A 8 -21.86 -9.91 -5.65
C VAL A 8 -22.25 -8.45 -5.92
N LEU A 9 -21.89 -7.52 -5.04
CA LEU A 9 -22.18 -6.09 -5.24
C LEU A 9 -21.47 -5.51 -6.47
N ALA A 10 -20.23 -5.94 -6.74
CA ALA A 10 -19.49 -5.54 -7.93
C ALA A 10 -20.13 -6.11 -9.21
N ALA A 11 -20.56 -7.37 -9.20
CA ALA A 11 -21.16 -8.03 -10.35
C ALA A 11 -22.49 -7.39 -10.79
N GLN A 12 -23.22 -6.77 -9.85
CA GLN A 12 -24.46 -6.02 -10.11
C GLN A 12 -24.22 -4.68 -10.81
N GLN A 13 -22.98 -4.18 -10.85
CA GLN A 13 -22.67 -2.93 -11.54
C GLN A 13 -22.62 -3.18 -13.07
N PRO A 14 -23.27 -2.32 -13.88
CA PRO A 14 -23.40 -2.54 -15.33
C PRO A 14 -22.10 -2.30 -16.12
N GLU A 15 -21.05 -1.76 -15.49
CA GLU A 15 -19.81 -1.40 -16.16
C GLU A 15 -18.95 -2.64 -16.49
N HIS A 16 -18.26 -2.60 -17.65
CA HIS A 16 -17.30 -3.64 -18.06
C HIS A 16 -16.15 -3.84 -17.07
N ALA A 17 -15.83 -2.81 -16.28
CA ALA A 17 -14.82 -2.89 -15.22
C ALA A 17 -15.10 -4.01 -14.20
N TYR A 18 -16.33 -4.55 -14.14
CA TYR A 18 -16.73 -5.58 -13.19
C TYR A 18 -16.97 -6.97 -13.81
N ASP A 19 -16.57 -7.18 -15.07
CA ASP A 19 -16.69 -8.49 -15.73
C ASP A 19 -15.94 -9.60 -14.97
N TYR A 20 -14.82 -9.26 -14.32
CA TYR A 20 -14.10 -10.20 -13.45
C TYR A 20 -14.94 -10.71 -12.28
N ALA A 21 -15.85 -9.89 -11.74
CA ALA A 21 -16.70 -10.28 -10.61
C ALA A 21 -17.79 -11.25 -11.07
N ARG A 22 -18.35 -11.01 -12.27
CA ARG A 22 -19.30 -11.92 -12.92
C ARG A 22 -18.65 -13.27 -13.25
N ASP A 23 -17.44 -13.26 -13.82
CA ASP A 23 -16.66 -14.48 -14.10
C ASP A 23 -16.36 -15.25 -12.81
N ALA A 24 -15.93 -14.57 -11.75
CA ALA A 24 -15.69 -15.21 -10.45
C ALA A 24 -16.92 -15.91 -9.87
N LEU A 25 -18.10 -15.26 -9.92
CA LEU A 25 -19.36 -15.89 -9.47
C LEU A 25 -19.75 -17.07 -10.36
N SER A 26 -19.60 -16.95 -11.68
CA SER A 26 -19.91 -18.04 -12.62
C SER A 26 -19.05 -19.29 -12.40
N ARG A 27 -17.84 -19.10 -11.85
CA ARG A 27 -16.90 -20.17 -11.47
C ARG A 27 -17.08 -20.64 -10.02
N GLY A 28 -18.10 -20.16 -9.30
CA GLY A 28 -18.36 -20.55 -7.92
C GLY A 28 -17.26 -20.12 -6.93
N VAL A 29 -16.61 -18.98 -7.15
CA VAL A 29 -15.56 -18.48 -6.24
C VAL A 29 -16.19 -17.78 -5.03
N ILE A 30 -15.87 -18.27 -3.83
CA ILE A 30 -16.39 -17.74 -2.56
C ILE A 30 -15.23 -17.28 -1.67
N GLY A 31 -15.07 -15.95 -1.55
CA GLY A 31 -14.04 -15.34 -0.72
C GLY A 31 -14.51 -15.03 0.70
N ILE A 32 -13.74 -15.45 1.70
CA ILE A 32 -13.90 -15.10 3.12
C ILE A 32 -12.76 -14.15 3.49
N TYR A 33 -13.08 -12.91 3.88
CA TYR A 33 -12.08 -11.92 4.24
C TYR A 33 -11.84 -11.90 5.76
N VAL A 34 -10.63 -12.27 6.18
CA VAL A 34 -10.22 -12.35 7.58
C VAL A 34 -9.17 -11.28 7.85
N PRO A 35 -9.54 -10.13 8.46
CA PRO A 35 -8.58 -9.08 8.76
C PRO A 35 -7.75 -9.45 9.99
N THR A 36 -6.41 -9.51 9.88
CA THR A 36 -5.53 -9.63 11.05
C THR A 36 -5.20 -8.28 11.66
N ASN A 37 -6.25 -7.59 12.10
CA ASN A 37 -6.13 -6.24 12.63
C ASN A 37 -5.26 -6.16 13.90
N ILE A 38 -4.86 -4.94 14.26
CA ILE A 38 -4.05 -4.65 15.46
C ILE A 38 -4.69 -5.21 16.74
N GLY A 39 -6.03 -5.27 16.82
CA GLY A 39 -6.73 -5.83 17.98
C GLY A 39 -6.48 -7.34 18.13
N LEU A 40 -6.59 -8.10 17.04
CA LEU A 40 -6.24 -9.51 16.99
C LEU A 40 -4.77 -9.72 17.35
N VAL A 41 -3.86 -9.00 16.70
CA VAL A 41 -2.41 -9.15 16.90
C VAL A 41 -2.00 -8.75 18.32
N GLY A 42 -2.56 -7.66 18.85
CA GLY A 42 -2.34 -7.22 20.22
C GLY A 42 -2.80 -8.24 21.24
N SER A 43 -3.86 -9.00 20.93
CA SER A 43 -4.32 -10.11 21.78
C SER A 43 -3.41 -11.34 21.73
N LEU A 44 -2.55 -11.46 20.71
CA LEU A 44 -1.63 -12.58 20.52
C LEU A 44 -0.22 -12.33 21.11
N LYS A 45 0.24 -11.07 21.13
CA LYS A 45 1.61 -10.70 21.54
C LYS A 45 1.75 -10.46 23.06
N ASN A 46 3.01 -10.49 23.53
CA ASN A 46 3.44 -10.07 24.87
C ASN A 46 2.76 -10.79 26.04
N LYS A 47 2.69 -12.12 25.97
CA LYS A 47 2.17 -12.98 27.05
C LYS A 47 3.32 -13.77 27.68
N PRO A 48 4.06 -13.20 28.64
CA PRO A 48 5.25 -13.84 29.25
C PRO A 48 4.96 -15.16 29.98
N TRP A 49 3.70 -15.53 30.14
CA TRP A 49 3.24 -16.75 30.83
C TRP A 49 2.83 -17.89 29.87
N GLN A 50 2.90 -17.69 28.56
CA GLN A 50 2.66 -18.76 27.58
C GLN A 50 4.00 -19.34 27.14
N ASP A 51 4.09 -20.66 27.17
CA ASP A 51 5.09 -21.42 26.44
C ASP A 51 4.77 -21.38 24.92
N ASP A 52 5.73 -21.78 24.10
CA ASP A 52 5.58 -21.75 22.63
C ASP A 52 4.36 -22.57 22.17
N LEU A 53 4.12 -23.72 22.80
CA LEU A 53 2.95 -24.57 22.53
C LEU A 53 1.62 -23.86 22.88
N GLY A 54 1.54 -23.24 24.06
CA GLY A 54 0.35 -22.49 24.46
C GLY A 54 0.10 -21.25 23.62
N ALA A 55 1.15 -20.63 23.07
CA ALA A 55 1.03 -19.52 22.12
C ALA A 55 0.50 -20.01 20.76
N GLU A 56 0.98 -21.16 20.27
CA GLU A 56 0.49 -21.80 19.05
C GLU A 56 -0.99 -22.19 19.16
N LEU A 57 -1.38 -22.91 20.21
CA LEU A 57 -2.78 -23.31 20.43
C LEU A 57 -3.70 -22.09 20.56
N PHE A 58 -3.25 -21.04 21.26
CA PHE A 58 -4.02 -19.81 21.36
C PHE A 58 -4.16 -19.09 20.02
N PHE A 59 -3.12 -19.08 19.19
CA PHE A 59 -3.18 -18.52 17.84
C PHE A 59 -4.17 -19.29 16.95
N GLN A 60 -4.11 -20.63 16.97
CA GLN A 60 -5.02 -21.49 16.22
C GLN A 60 -6.48 -21.26 16.63
N TRP A 61 -6.76 -21.31 17.93
CA TRP A 61 -8.08 -21.02 18.49
C TRP A 61 -8.61 -19.66 18.04
N ARG A 62 -7.77 -18.63 18.15
CA ARG A 62 -8.14 -17.26 17.82
C ARG A 62 -8.43 -17.11 16.33
N LEU A 63 -7.58 -17.64 15.48
CA LEU A 63 -7.75 -17.52 14.03
C LEU A 63 -8.94 -18.35 13.53
N ASN A 64 -9.20 -19.52 14.11
CA ASN A 64 -10.41 -20.31 13.85
C ASN A 64 -11.67 -19.51 14.16
N LEU A 65 -11.75 -18.92 15.36
CA LEU A 65 -12.91 -18.12 15.79
C LEU A 65 -13.13 -16.90 14.90
N HIS A 66 -12.06 -16.16 14.59
CA HIS A 66 -12.12 -14.96 13.73
C HIS A 66 -12.50 -15.32 12.30
N SER A 67 -12.01 -16.43 11.77
CA SER A 67 -12.40 -16.92 10.44
C SER A 67 -13.88 -17.27 10.39
N CYS A 68 -14.40 -17.98 11.41
CA CYS A 68 -15.83 -18.32 11.49
C CYS A 68 -16.71 -17.08 11.66
N ALA A 69 -16.27 -16.08 12.43
CA ALA A 69 -16.98 -14.81 12.53
C ALA A 69 -17.02 -14.07 11.18
N ALA A 70 -15.91 -14.08 10.43
CA ALA A 70 -15.84 -13.51 9.08
C ALA A 70 -16.67 -14.28 8.05
N LEU A 71 -16.94 -15.57 8.28
CA LEU A 71 -17.78 -16.39 7.42
C LEU A 71 -19.26 -16.00 7.52
N ILE A 72 -19.76 -15.54 8.68
CA ILE A 72 -21.20 -15.21 8.88
C ILE A 72 -21.79 -14.28 7.80
N PRO A 73 -21.21 -13.11 7.47
CA PRO A 73 -21.72 -12.26 6.39
C PRO A 73 -21.65 -12.95 5.01
N ILE A 74 -20.69 -13.86 4.81
CA ILE A 74 -20.57 -14.66 3.59
C ILE A 74 -21.70 -15.68 3.50
N ILE A 75 -22.11 -16.28 4.62
CA ILE A 75 -23.28 -17.17 4.68
C ILE A 75 -24.52 -16.42 4.20
N ARG A 76 -24.79 -15.22 4.74
CA ARG A 76 -25.90 -14.37 4.29
C ARG A 76 -25.82 -14.14 2.79
N SER A 77 -24.66 -13.75 2.29
CA SER A 77 -24.45 -13.48 0.87
C SER A 77 -24.64 -14.71 -0.03
N CYS A 78 -24.23 -15.90 0.43
CA CYS A 78 -24.46 -17.16 -0.29
C CYS A 78 -25.95 -17.51 -0.32
N ILE A 79 -26.64 -17.42 0.82
CA ILE A 79 -28.10 -17.64 0.90
C ILE A 79 -28.81 -16.71 -0.09
N ASP A 80 -28.46 -15.43 -0.11
CA ASP A 80 -29.11 -14.45 -0.98
C ASP A 80 -28.79 -14.62 -2.47
N HIS A 81 -27.62 -15.19 -2.80
CA HIS A 81 -27.16 -15.38 -4.17
C HIS A 81 -27.64 -16.69 -4.79
N TYR A 82 -27.52 -17.81 -4.06
CA TYR A 82 -27.80 -19.15 -4.58
C TYR A 82 -29.26 -19.58 -4.42
N LEU A 83 -30.03 -18.93 -3.54
CA LEU A 83 -31.45 -19.24 -3.33
C LEU A 83 -32.34 -18.09 -3.81
N GLU A 84 -33.30 -18.38 -4.68
CA GLU A 84 -34.19 -17.35 -5.24
C GLU A 84 -35.36 -17.01 -4.30
N LYS A 85 -35.97 -18.01 -3.68
CA LYS A 85 -37.21 -17.83 -2.91
C LYS A 85 -36.93 -17.45 -1.47
N GLN A 86 -37.71 -16.50 -0.94
CA GLN A 86 -37.58 -16.03 0.44
C GLN A 86 -37.80 -17.14 1.48
N LEU A 87 -38.73 -18.07 1.24
CA LEU A 87 -38.98 -19.18 2.16
C LEU A 87 -37.77 -20.12 2.23
N ASP A 88 -37.20 -20.49 1.07
CA ASP A 88 -36.01 -21.35 0.99
C ASP A 88 -34.81 -20.69 1.70
N ARG A 89 -34.65 -19.37 1.55
CA ARG A 89 -33.63 -18.60 2.28
C ARG A 89 -33.78 -18.68 3.79
N GLN A 90 -35.00 -18.55 4.30
CA GLN A 90 -35.29 -18.62 5.74
C GLN A 90 -35.05 -20.02 6.30
N ILE A 91 -35.45 -21.06 5.56
CA ILE A 91 -35.21 -22.46 5.94
C ILE A 91 -33.71 -22.74 5.96
N ALA A 92 -32.99 -22.36 4.91
CA ALA A 92 -31.53 -22.55 4.85
C ALA A 92 -30.80 -21.80 5.97
N GLU A 93 -31.19 -20.56 6.29
CA GLU A 93 -30.62 -19.85 7.44
C GLU A 93 -30.83 -20.61 8.76
N LEU A 94 -32.06 -21.09 9.00
CA LEU A 94 -32.40 -21.83 10.19
C LEU A 94 -31.56 -23.12 10.31
N GLU A 95 -31.51 -23.93 9.26
CA GLU A 95 -30.81 -25.21 9.23
C GLU A 95 -29.30 -25.03 9.39
N VAL A 96 -28.70 -24.11 8.62
CA VAL A 96 -27.27 -23.79 8.72
C VAL A 96 -26.93 -23.30 10.12
N CYS A 97 -27.69 -22.36 10.68
CA CYS A 97 -27.40 -21.84 12.02
C CYS A 97 -27.54 -22.93 13.08
N ALA A 98 -28.55 -23.81 12.98
CA ALA A 98 -28.79 -24.87 13.94
C ALA A 98 -27.65 -25.91 13.94
N GLU A 99 -27.22 -26.35 12.76
CA GLU A 99 -26.09 -27.28 12.59
C GLU A 99 -24.78 -26.68 13.10
N LEU A 100 -24.44 -25.45 12.67
CA LEU A 100 -23.19 -24.80 13.06
C LEU A 100 -23.14 -24.52 14.56
N SER A 101 -24.21 -23.96 15.13
CA SER A 101 -24.26 -23.66 16.57
C SER A 101 -24.16 -24.91 17.42
N LYS A 102 -24.83 -25.99 17.03
CA LYS A 102 -24.75 -27.28 17.73
C LYS A 102 -23.31 -27.80 17.78
N ILE A 103 -22.56 -27.74 16.68
CA ILE A 103 -21.17 -28.21 16.68
C ILE A 103 -20.24 -27.23 17.41
N TRP A 104 -20.30 -25.93 17.08
CA TRP A 104 -19.42 -24.92 17.65
C TRP A 104 -19.59 -24.75 19.17
N SER A 105 -20.79 -24.99 19.69
CA SER A 105 -21.09 -24.98 21.12
C SER A 105 -20.93 -26.34 21.81
N ARG A 106 -20.51 -27.38 21.07
CA ARG A 106 -20.50 -28.79 21.53
C ARG A 106 -21.85 -29.27 22.07
N GLY A 107 -22.94 -28.79 21.46
CA GLY A 107 -24.32 -29.17 21.74
C GLY A 107 -24.99 -28.37 22.86
N SER A 108 -24.32 -27.37 23.43
CA SER A 108 -24.86 -26.58 24.54
C SER A 108 -25.88 -25.52 24.11
N ASP A 109 -25.69 -24.92 22.93
CA ASP A 109 -26.54 -23.87 22.38
C ASP A 109 -26.97 -24.26 20.94
N VAL A 110 -28.27 -24.15 20.64
CA VAL A 110 -28.80 -24.24 19.28
C VAL A 110 -29.46 -22.91 18.94
N VAL A 111 -28.99 -22.28 17.87
CA VAL A 111 -29.49 -20.97 17.40
C VAL A 111 -29.96 -21.07 15.96
N THR A 112 -30.91 -20.23 15.57
CA THR A 112 -31.59 -20.32 14.27
C THR A 112 -31.44 -19.08 13.38
N THR A 113 -30.67 -18.08 13.83
CA THR A 113 -30.42 -16.85 13.06
C THR A 113 -28.94 -16.53 13.02
N LEU A 114 -28.48 -15.87 11.96
CA LEU A 114 -27.08 -15.47 11.81
C LEU A 114 -26.64 -14.47 12.91
N ASP A 115 -27.54 -13.61 13.39
CA ASP A 115 -27.25 -12.70 14.49
C ASP A 115 -27.03 -13.45 15.81
N SER A 116 -27.87 -14.46 16.09
CA SER A 116 -27.67 -15.32 17.26
C SER A 116 -26.40 -16.14 17.15
N LEU A 117 -26.04 -16.62 15.95
CA LEU A 117 -24.78 -17.32 15.69
C LEU A 117 -23.57 -16.41 15.95
N ARG A 118 -23.64 -15.15 15.54
CA ARG A 118 -22.62 -14.13 15.84
C ARG A 118 -22.48 -13.89 17.34
N MET A 119 -23.60 -13.81 18.07
CA MET A 119 -23.58 -13.65 19.53
C MET A 119 -23.01 -14.87 20.25
N LEU A 120 -23.25 -16.09 19.72
CA LEU A 120 -22.65 -17.31 20.24
C LEU A 120 -21.11 -17.26 20.15
N LEU A 121 -20.56 -16.88 18.99
CA LEU A 121 -19.10 -16.73 18.83
C LEU A 121 -18.52 -15.67 19.77
N ALA A 122 -19.19 -14.53 19.91
CA ALA A 122 -18.78 -13.48 20.86
C ALA A 122 -18.79 -13.96 22.32
N ARG A 123 -19.76 -14.81 22.69
CA ARG A 123 -19.84 -15.43 24.02
C ARG A 123 -18.68 -16.39 24.26
N VAL A 124 -18.41 -17.28 23.30
CA VAL A 124 -17.26 -18.22 23.35
C VAL A 124 -15.97 -17.44 23.54
N GLU A 125 -15.80 -16.36 22.77
CA GLU A 125 -14.66 -15.46 22.89
C GLU A 125 -14.52 -14.86 24.30
N MET A 126 -15.61 -14.30 24.81
CA MET A 126 -15.66 -13.62 26.10
C MET A 126 -15.32 -14.57 27.25
N ILE A 127 -15.89 -15.78 27.26
CA ILE A 127 -15.64 -16.80 28.29
C ILE A 127 -14.14 -17.16 28.33
N ARG A 128 -13.53 -17.41 27.17
CA ARG A 128 -12.11 -17.76 27.09
C ARG A 128 -11.21 -16.60 27.52
N ILE A 129 -11.51 -15.37 27.08
CA ILE A 129 -10.73 -14.18 27.47
C ILE A 129 -10.85 -13.93 28.97
N ASP A 130 -12.05 -14.01 29.55
CA ASP A 130 -12.27 -13.81 30.99
C ASP A 130 -11.53 -14.87 31.80
N SER A 131 -11.55 -16.14 31.38
CA SER A 131 -10.75 -17.19 32.03
C SER A 131 -9.24 -16.91 31.98
N ILE A 132 -8.73 -16.49 30.82
CA ILE A 132 -7.32 -16.10 30.69
C ILE A 132 -7.01 -14.91 31.63
N ALA A 133 -7.92 -13.96 31.78
CA ALA A 133 -7.76 -12.83 32.70
C ALA A 133 -7.81 -13.28 34.18
N ARG A 134 -8.72 -14.18 34.56
CA ARG A 134 -8.78 -14.77 35.91
C ARG A 134 -7.52 -15.54 36.25
N ARG A 135 -6.98 -16.32 35.31
CA ARG A 135 -5.67 -16.99 35.46
C ARG A 135 -4.56 -15.98 35.79
N ARG A 136 -4.53 -14.83 35.11
CA ARG A 136 -3.57 -13.75 35.40
C ARG A 136 -3.72 -13.21 36.82
N ALA A 137 -4.96 -13.06 37.29
CA ALA A 137 -5.25 -12.45 38.59
C ALA A 137 -5.06 -13.41 39.77
N LYS A 138 -5.35 -14.71 39.60
CA LYS A 138 -5.47 -15.66 40.72
C LYS A 138 -4.49 -16.85 40.71
N GLN A 139 -3.68 -17.03 39.66
CA GLN A 139 -2.82 -18.22 39.48
C GLN A 139 -3.58 -19.57 39.58
N GLU A 140 -4.88 -19.57 39.30
CA GLU A 140 -5.68 -20.80 39.22
C GLU A 140 -5.28 -21.61 37.97
N GLY A 141 -5.34 -22.95 38.08
CA GLY A 141 -5.18 -23.85 36.94
C GLY A 141 -6.30 -23.62 35.92
N LEU A 142 -5.99 -23.77 34.62
CA LEU A 142 -7.03 -23.83 33.60
C LEU A 142 -7.85 -25.09 33.87
N GLU A 143 -9.13 -24.93 34.23
CA GLU A 143 -10.11 -25.95 33.83
C GLU A 143 -10.01 -26.09 32.31
N ASP A 144 -10.07 -27.32 31.79
CA ASP A 144 -9.98 -27.64 30.37
C ASP A 144 -11.09 -26.90 29.60
N LEU A 145 -10.83 -25.66 29.23
CA LEU A 145 -11.67 -24.83 28.36
C LEU A 145 -11.58 -25.29 26.91
N ASN A 146 -11.40 -26.59 26.71
CA ASN A 146 -11.33 -27.22 25.41
C ASN A 146 -12.67 -26.99 24.71
N ASP A 147 -12.74 -26.00 23.84
CA ASP A 147 -13.90 -25.72 23.01
C ASP A 147 -13.69 -26.25 21.60
N TYR A 148 -14.66 -26.10 20.69
CA TYR A 148 -14.53 -26.63 19.33
C TYR A 148 -13.42 -25.93 18.51
N PHE A 149 -13.06 -24.70 18.87
CA PHE A 149 -12.08 -23.89 18.13
C PHE A 149 -10.63 -24.20 18.51
N ASP A 150 -10.39 -24.93 19.60
CA ASP A 150 -9.08 -25.53 19.95
C ASP A 150 -8.67 -26.67 18.98
N SER A 151 -9.50 -26.98 17.98
CA SER A 151 -9.19 -27.92 16.91
C SER A 151 -8.15 -27.40 15.91
N GLU A 152 -7.68 -28.27 15.02
CA GLU A 152 -6.75 -27.92 13.93
C GLU A 152 -7.21 -26.67 13.15
N LEU A 153 -6.24 -25.88 12.70
CA LEU A 153 -6.54 -24.63 12.02
C LEU A 153 -7.41 -24.87 10.76
N PHE A 154 -8.44 -24.05 10.64
CA PHE A 154 -9.48 -24.05 9.61
C PHE A 154 -10.38 -25.29 9.58
N LEU A 155 -10.25 -26.25 10.49
CA LEU A 155 -11.23 -27.34 10.61
C LEU A 155 -12.66 -26.83 10.80
N PRO A 156 -12.93 -25.82 11.66
CA PRO A 156 -14.28 -25.26 11.80
C PRO A 156 -14.84 -24.65 10.51
N ILE A 157 -13.98 -24.05 9.69
CA ILE A 157 -14.38 -23.50 8.38
C ILE A 157 -14.68 -24.62 7.40
N ARG A 158 -13.85 -25.66 7.34
CA ARG A 158 -14.09 -26.81 6.45
C ARG A 158 -15.41 -27.50 6.76
N TYR A 159 -15.72 -27.67 8.05
CA TYR A 159 -17.03 -28.19 8.46
C TYR A 159 -18.16 -27.24 8.03
N ALA A 160 -18.00 -25.94 8.24
CA ALA A 160 -19.02 -24.98 7.84
C ALA A 160 -19.27 -24.97 6.32
N ILE A 161 -18.21 -25.11 5.50
CA ILE A 161 -18.33 -25.26 4.05
C ILE A 161 -19.18 -26.48 3.68
N GLN A 162 -19.03 -27.61 4.37
CA GLN A 162 -19.84 -28.80 4.14
C GLN A 162 -21.32 -28.56 4.46
N VAL A 163 -21.61 -27.92 5.61
CA VAL A 163 -22.98 -27.54 6.00
C VAL A 163 -23.60 -26.61 4.96
N LEU A 164 -22.86 -25.58 4.52
CA LEU A 164 -23.36 -24.64 3.50
C LEU A 164 -23.62 -25.33 2.16
N SER A 165 -22.72 -26.22 1.74
CA SER A 165 -22.89 -26.97 0.49
C SER A 165 -24.13 -27.88 0.54
N LEU A 166 -24.42 -28.47 1.70
CA LEU A 166 -25.59 -29.32 1.91
C LEU A 166 -26.92 -28.53 1.84
N HIS A 167 -27.01 -27.39 2.52
CA HIS A 167 -28.28 -26.67 2.69
C HIS A 167 -28.54 -25.56 1.66
N ILE A 168 -27.50 -25.01 1.03
CA ILE A 168 -27.62 -23.88 0.10
C ILE A 168 -27.48 -24.33 -1.37
N GLY A 169 -27.01 -25.57 -1.61
CA GLY A 169 -26.81 -26.10 -2.97
C GLY A 169 -25.62 -25.47 -3.69
N ILE A 170 -24.58 -25.09 -2.93
CA ILE A 170 -23.33 -24.57 -3.50
C ILE A 170 -22.68 -25.68 -4.34
N PRO A 171 -22.18 -25.38 -5.56
CA PRO A 171 -21.53 -26.38 -6.41
C PRO A 171 -20.38 -27.10 -5.71
N ALA A 172 -20.23 -28.42 -5.94
CA ALA A 172 -19.19 -29.21 -5.30
C ALA A 172 -17.76 -28.82 -5.73
N ASP A 173 -17.63 -28.20 -6.90
CA ASP A 173 -16.40 -27.64 -7.46
C ASP A 173 -16.18 -26.16 -7.10
N ALA A 174 -17.05 -25.57 -6.27
CA ALA A 174 -16.89 -24.21 -5.78
C ALA A 174 -15.56 -24.03 -5.05
N LEU A 175 -14.85 -22.96 -5.39
CA LEU A 175 -13.55 -22.62 -4.83
C LEU A 175 -13.72 -21.69 -3.63
N TRP A 176 -13.38 -22.18 -2.45
CA TRP A 176 -13.41 -21.39 -1.22
C TRP A 176 -12.05 -20.76 -0.99
N MET A 177 -12.02 -19.45 -0.72
CA MET A 177 -10.77 -18.73 -0.52
C MET A 177 -10.76 -18.00 0.82
N ILE A 178 -9.82 -18.33 1.70
CA ILE A 178 -9.55 -17.55 2.92
C ILE A 178 -8.55 -16.46 2.58
N CYS A 179 -9.01 -15.22 2.61
CA CYS A 179 -8.22 -14.02 2.38
C CYS A 179 -7.75 -13.45 3.72
N ILE A 180 -6.50 -13.72 4.10
CA ILE A 180 -5.87 -13.16 5.31
C ILE A 180 -5.20 -11.84 4.93
N ASP A 181 -5.66 -10.72 5.48
CA ASP A 181 -5.10 -9.40 5.21
C ASP A 181 -4.35 -8.83 6.42
N GLU A 182 -3.38 -7.95 6.17
CA GLU A 182 -2.45 -7.37 7.16
C GLU A 182 -1.54 -8.39 7.87
N ALA A 183 -1.16 -9.47 7.17
CA ALA A 183 -0.38 -10.55 7.75
C ALA A 183 1.04 -10.13 8.20
N GLU A 184 1.55 -8.98 7.75
CA GLU A 184 2.84 -8.42 8.22
C GLU A 184 2.93 -8.27 9.74
N TYR A 185 1.79 -8.12 10.42
CA TYR A 185 1.74 -7.94 11.86
C TYR A 185 1.89 -9.26 12.64
N LEU A 186 1.73 -10.40 11.98
CA LEU A 186 1.97 -11.71 12.55
C LEU A 186 3.47 -11.91 12.86
N THR A 187 3.78 -12.78 13.82
CA THR A 187 5.17 -13.11 14.17
C THR A 187 5.69 -14.20 13.25
N THR A 188 7.01 -14.41 13.26
CA THR A 188 7.64 -15.55 12.57
C THR A 188 7.00 -16.89 12.98
N ALA A 189 6.68 -17.07 14.26
CA ALA A 189 6.01 -18.27 14.75
C ALA A 189 4.60 -18.44 14.15
N HIS A 190 3.80 -17.37 14.08
CA HIS A 190 2.48 -17.43 13.45
C HIS A 190 2.56 -17.75 11.95
N HIS A 191 3.53 -17.17 11.22
CA HIS A 191 3.75 -17.53 9.82
C HIS A 191 4.19 -18.99 9.65
N ARG A 192 4.99 -19.53 10.57
CA ARG A 192 5.36 -20.95 10.56
C ARG A 192 4.13 -21.86 10.70
N ILE A 193 3.17 -21.49 11.56
CA ILE A 193 1.89 -22.20 11.71
C ILE A 193 1.11 -22.13 10.39
N LEU A 194 0.94 -20.94 9.80
CA LEU A 194 0.24 -20.78 8.51
C LEU A 194 0.89 -21.60 7.38
N ASN A 195 2.22 -21.59 7.29
CA ASN A 195 2.97 -22.35 6.29
C ASN A 195 2.76 -23.86 6.44
N THR A 196 2.62 -24.36 7.66
CA THR A 196 2.30 -25.78 7.91
C THR A 196 0.95 -26.14 7.29
N HIS A 197 -0.01 -25.22 7.33
CA HIS A 197 -1.31 -25.39 6.68
C HIS A 197 -1.26 -25.19 5.16
N LEU A 198 -0.43 -24.29 4.64
CA LEU A 198 -0.22 -24.19 3.18
C LEU A 198 0.37 -25.47 2.59
N ARG A 199 1.22 -26.16 3.34
CA ARG A 199 1.85 -27.42 2.93
C ARG A 199 0.88 -28.60 2.92
N THR A 200 -0.20 -28.52 3.70
CA THR A 200 -1.22 -29.57 3.77
C THR A 200 -2.32 -29.29 2.74
N ALA A 201 -2.53 -30.21 1.80
CA ALA A 201 -3.51 -30.04 0.73
C ALA A 201 -4.92 -29.84 1.30
N ALA A 202 -5.51 -28.66 1.06
CA ALA A 202 -6.79 -28.26 1.66
C ALA A 202 -8.01 -28.46 0.74
N GLY A 203 -7.93 -29.37 -0.23
CA GLY A 203 -9.05 -29.70 -1.13
C GLY A 203 -9.50 -28.48 -1.94
N ASN A 204 -10.76 -28.05 -1.75
CA ASN A 204 -11.36 -26.88 -2.41
C ASN A 204 -11.13 -25.56 -1.65
N LEU A 205 -10.34 -25.58 -0.57
CA LEU A 205 -9.98 -24.40 0.21
C LEU A 205 -8.60 -23.87 -0.21
N VAL A 206 -8.55 -22.61 -0.65
CA VAL A 206 -7.33 -21.92 -1.07
C VAL A 206 -7.05 -20.75 -0.13
N PHE A 207 -5.77 -20.45 0.07
CA PHE A 207 -5.34 -19.34 0.91
C PHE A 207 -4.82 -18.20 0.06
N LYS A 208 -5.24 -16.99 0.39
CA LYS A 208 -4.69 -15.75 -0.15
C LYS A 208 -4.24 -14.88 1.01
N ILE A 209 -2.92 -14.81 1.20
CA ILE A 209 -2.31 -14.04 2.28
C ILE A 209 -1.75 -12.76 1.69
N ALA A 210 -2.24 -11.61 2.17
CA ALA A 210 -1.72 -10.31 1.82
C ALA A 210 -0.85 -9.77 2.95
N THR A 211 0.30 -9.24 2.54
CA THR A 211 1.29 -8.68 3.45
C THR A 211 2.06 -7.56 2.74
N MET A 212 2.73 -6.70 3.51
CA MET A 212 3.68 -5.76 2.93
C MET A 212 4.82 -6.49 2.20
N PRO A 213 5.47 -5.86 1.20
CA PRO A 213 6.63 -6.46 0.54
C PRO A 213 7.69 -6.92 1.56
N PHE A 214 8.27 -8.10 1.36
CA PHE A 214 9.26 -8.69 2.28
C PHE A 214 8.76 -9.00 3.71
N ALA A 215 7.46 -8.93 4.00
CA ALA A 215 6.92 -9.21 5.34
C ALA A 215 6.38 -10.65 5.50
N HIS A 216 6.68 -11.57 4.58
CA HIS A 216 6.52 -13.01 4.82
C HIS A 216 7.73 -13.55 5.62
N HIS A 217 7.66 -13.39 6.94
CA HIS A 217 8.80 -13.53 7.87
C HIS A 217 9.56 -14.88 7.87
N THR A 218 8.97 -15.97 7.38
CA THR A 218 9.65 -17.28 7.28
C THR A 218 8.97 -18.17 6.25
N LEU A 219 9.73 -19.12 5.68
CA LEU A 219 9.19 -20.21 4.86
C LEU A 219 9.16 -21.55 5.62
N GLU A 220 9.65 -21.56 6.86
CA GLU A 220 9.66 -22.76 7.69
C GLU A 220 8.23 -23.20 8.05
N THR A 221 8.09 -24.49 8.37
CA THR A 221 6.88 -25.11 8.91
C THR A 221 7.18 -25.72 10.28
N ASN A 222 6.14 -26.08 11.03
CA ASN A 222 6.29 -26.79 12.31
C ASN A 222 6.70 -28.26 12.13
N VAL A 223 6.58 -28.81 10.92
CA VAL A 223 6.96 -30.19 10.58
C VAL A 223 8.39 -30.32 10.02
N GLY A 224 9.11 -29.20 9.89
CA GLY A 224 10.53 -29.17 9.50
C GLY A 224 10.81 -29.16 7.99
N ASP A 225 9.81 -29.35 7.12
CA ASP A 225 9.95 -29.17 5.65
C ASP A 225 9.37 -27.79 5.25
N PRO A 226 10.17 -26.84 4.75
CA PRO A 226 9.70 -25.50 4.41
C PRO A 226 8.77 -25.49 3.19
N VAL A 227 7.89 -24.49 3.12
CA VAL A 227 7.06 -24.24 1.94
C VAL A 227 7.89 -23.70 0.78
N ARG A 228 7.56 -24.10 -0.44
CA ARG A 228 8.32 -23.81 -1.66
C ARG A 228 7.48 -22.99 -2.64
N ASN A 229 8.01 -21.84 -3.03
CA ASN A 229 7.42 -21.01 -4.08
C ASN A 229 7.35 -21.79 -5.41
N GLY A 230 6.23 -21.71 -6.11
CA GLY A 230 5.94 -22.43 -7.35
C GLY A 230 5.40 -23.86 -7.16
N HIS A 231 5.46 -24.41 -5.95
CA HIS A 231 4.88 -25.71 -5.62
C HIS A 231 3.72 -25.59 -4.64
N ASP A 232 3.96 -24.95 -3.48
CA ASP A 232 2.95 -24.83 -2.42
C ASP A 232 2.21 -23.49 -2.50
N PHE A 233 2.86 -22.44 -3.00
CA PHE A 233 2.28 -21.10 -3.13
C PHE A 233 2.99 -20.29 -4.23
N GLU A 234 2.43 -19.14 -4.61
CA GLU A 234 3.03 -18.17 -5.53
C GLU A 234 2.98 -16.75 -4.94
N TYR A 235 4.06 -15.98 -5.10
CA TYR A 235 4.06 -14.56 -4.77
C TYR A 235 3.48 -13.73 -5.91
N VAL A 236 2.43 -12.97 -5.62
CA VAL A 236 1.86 -11.97 -6.54
C VAL A 236 2.25 -10.57 -6.07
N TYR A 237 3.20 -9.96 -6.79
CA TYR A 237 3.69 -8.61 -6.51
C TYR A 237 2.82 -7.56 -7.19
N VAL A 238 1.91 -6.95 -6.42
CA VAL A 238 0.96 -5.94 -6.95
C VAL A 238 1.68 -4.69 -7.49
N ASP A 239 2.85 -4.36 -6.95
CA ASP A 239 3.70 -3.27 -7.41
C ASP A 239 4.41 -3.54 -8.75
N GLN A 240 4.52 -4.81 -9.15
CA GLN A 240 5.04 -5.22 -10.45
C GLN A 240 3.96 -5.50 -11.50
N MET A 241 2.70 -5.67 -11.08
CA MET A 241 1.61 -5.82 -12.04
C MET A 241 1.56 -4.59 -12.96
N PRO A 242 1.38 -4.79 -14.28
CA PRO A 242 1.44 -3.72 -15.27
C PRO A 242 0.27 -2.77 -15.07
N ILE A 243 0.45 -1.79 -14.19
CA ILE A 243 -0.11 -0.46 -14.32
C ILE A 243 1.03 0.34 -14.98
N ASP A 244 1.13 0.22 -16.30
CA ASP A 244 2.20 0.67 -17.21
C ASP A 244 2.63 2.12 -16.98
N SER A 245 3.55 2.35 -16.02
CA SER A 245 4.13 3.68 -15.72
C SER A 245 5.05 4.23 -16.83
N ARG A 246 5.01 3.62 -18.01
CA ARG A 246 5.68 4.06 -19.25
C ARG A 246 4.68 4.34 -20.38
N GLY A 247 3.42 3.90 -20.24
CA GLY A 247 2.32 4.26 -21.14
C GLY A 247 1.67 5.55 -20.65
N VAL A 248 1.30 6.43 -21.57
CA VAL A 248 0.43 7.59 -21.30
C VAL A 248 -0.93 7.15 -20.71
N GLN A 249 -1.26 5.87 -20.85
CA GLN A 249 -2.54 5.25 -20.53
C GLN A 249 -2.73 5.00 -19.01
N ASP A 250 -1.73 4.55 -18.26
CA ASP A 250 -1.90 4.24 -16.83
C ASP A 250 -1.85 5.46 -15.91
N ASP A 251 -1.00 6.45 -16.24
CA ASP A 251 -1.08 7.78 -15.62
C ASP A 251 -2.49 8.36 -15.88
N SER A 252 -3.13 8.02 -17.01
CA SER A 252 -4.50 8.45 -17.31
C SER A 252 -5.57 7.67 -16.54
N ASP A 253 -5.40 6.36 -16.33
CA ASP A 253 -6.32 5.52 -15.56
C ASP A 253 -6.29 5.87 -14.07
N PHE A 254 -5.09 6.04 -13.48
CA PHE A 254 -4.98 6.45 -12.09
C PHE A 254 -5.42 7.91 -11.89
N LEU A 255 -5.22 8.77 -12.88
CA LEU A 255 -5.79 10.12 -12.89
C LEU A 255 -7.32 10.09 -12.97
N GLN A 256 -7.90 9.21 -13.78
CA GLN A 256 -9.35 9.01 -13.85
C GLN A 256 -9.90 8.50 -12.51
N PHE A 257 -9.23 7.52 -11.91
CA PHE A 257 -9.54 7.06 -10.55
C PHE A 257 -9.47 8.22 -9.55
N ALA A 258 -8.43 9.06 -9.60
CA ALA A 258 -8.28 10.19 -8.72
C ALA A 258 -9.40 11.23 -8.88
N ARG A 259 -9.80 11.51 -10.13
CA ARG A 259 -10.93 12.39 -10.45
C ARG A 259 -12.25 11.83 -9.92
N GLU A 260 -12.49 10.54 -10.06
CA GLU A 260 -13.72 9.89 -9.57
C GLU A 260 -13.77 9.85 -8.04
N VAL A 261 -12.66 9.51 -7.39
CA VAL A 261 -12.53 9.56 -5.92
C VAL A 261 -12.79 10.98 -5.40
N PHE A 262 -12.20 12.00 -6.05
CA PHE A 262 -12.44 13.40 -5.70
C PHE A 262 -13.91 13.78 -5.88
N ARG A 263 -14.53 13.42 -7.01
CA ARG A 263 -15.93 13.70 -7.30
C ARG A 263 -16.87 13.11 -6.25
N ARG A 264 -16.64 11.86 -5.86
CA ARG A 264 -17.42 11.19 -4.79
C ARG A 264 -17.25 11.88 -3.45
N ARG A 265 -16.04 12.36 -3.12
CA ARG A 265 -15.78 13.08 -1.85
C ARG A 265 -16.44 14.45 -1.78
N ILE A 266 -16.37 15.24 -2.84
CA ILE A 266 -16.99 16.59 -2.85
C ILE A 266 -18.51 16.49 -2.72
N ARG A 267 -19.14 15.52 -3.39
CA ARG A 267 -20.59 15.24 -3.26
C ARG A 267 -21.06 15.03 -1.82
N LEU A 268 -20.22 14.41 -0.99
CA LEU A 268 -20.55 14.14 0.42
C LEU A 268 -20.40 15.37 1.31
N ASN A 269 -19.54 16.32 0.94
CA ASN A 269 -19.16 17.44 1.80
C ASN A 269 -19.84 18.76 1.45
N THR A 270 -20.45 18.92 0.26
CA THR A 270 -20.98 20.22 -0.15
C THR A 270 -22.13 20.07 -1.17
N GLN A 271 -23.37 20.39 -0.77
CA GLN A 271 -24.54 20.34 -1.66
C GLN A 271 -24.47 21.32 -2.84
N GLU A 272 -23.71 22.41 -2.71
CA GLU A 272 -23.61 23.49 -3.72
C GLU A 272 -22.43 23.34 -4.70
N GLN A 273 -21.45 22.47 -4.45
CA GLN A 273 -20.23 22.33 -5.28
C GLN A 273 -20.23 21.09 -6.18
N ASN A 274 -21.39 20.63 -6.62
CA ASN A 274 -21.56 19.40 -7.40
C ASN A 274 -20.86 19.40 -8.78
N SER A 275 -20.31 20.53 -9.23
CA SER A 275 -19.64 20.69 -10.53
C SER A 275 -18.11 20.91 -10.44
N LEU A 276 -17.51 21.01 -9.24
CA LEU A 276 -16.08 21.26 -9.12
C LEU A 276 -15.27 20.01 -9.53
N THR A 277 -14.40 20.18 -10.52
CA THR A 277 -13.47 19.12 -10.97
C THR A 277 -12.10 19.26 -10.30
N LEU A 278 -11.35 18.15 -10.25
CA LEU A 278 -10.00 18.15 -9.67
C LEU A 278 -9.05 19.09 -10.42
N ASN A 279 -9.17 19.17 -11.75
CA ASN A 279 -8.40 20.11 -12.57
C ASN A 279 -8.77 21.57 -12.27
N GLN A 280 -10.05 21.91 -12.13
CA GLN A 280 -10.45 23.28 -11.73
C GLN A 280 -9.90 23.65 -10.35
N LEU A 281 -9.87 22.70 -9.42
CA LEU A 281 -9.34 22.92 -8.09
C LEU A 281 -7.83 23.20 -8.10
N LEU A 282 -7.04 22.42 -8.84
CA LEU A 282 -5.57 22.41 -8.73
C LEU A 282 -4.85 23.14 -9.87
N GLY A 283 -5.48 23.24 -11.03
CA GLY A 283 -4.92 23.78 -12.25
C GLY A 283 -3.84 22.88 -12.89
N PRO A 284 -3.17 23.40 -13.94
CA PRO A 284 -2.13 22.67 -14.64
C PRO A 284 -0.79 22.67 -13.89
N SER A 285 -0.01 21.59 -14.04
CA SER A 285 1.32 21.48 -13.45
C SER A 285 2.43 22.05 -14.36
N PRO A 286 3.24 23.03 -13.89
CA PRO A 286 4.35 23.56 -14.69
C PRO A 286 5.53 22.58 -14.85
N LEU A 287 5.63 21.55 -14.01
CA LEU A 287 6.77 20.62 -13.99
C LEU A 287 6.50 19.30 -14.71
N VAL A 288 5.25 18.84 -14.72
CA VAL A 288 4.89 17.47 -15.13
C VAL A 288 4.08 17.44 -16.42
N GLU A 289 3.21 18.42 -16.65
CA GLU A 289 2.43 18.44 -17.88
C GLU A 289 3.34 18.82 -19.04
N GLU A 290 3.22 18.06 -20.13
CA GLU A 290 3.93 18.34 -21.37
C GLU A 290 3.30 19.60 -21.98
N LYS A 291 3.86 20.76 -21.66
CA LYS A 291 3.67 21.93 -22.50
C LYS A 291 4.43 21.65 -23.79
N SER A 292 3.68 21.43 -24.84
CA SER A 292 4.18 21.69 -26.17
C SER A 292 4.64 23.16 -26.15
N VAL A 293 5.96 23.35 -26.21
CA VAL A 293 6.53 24.69 -26.40
C VAL A 293 6.19 25.06 -27.84
N GLU A 294 4.98 25.59 -28.01
CA GLU A 294 4.36 25.87 -29.31
C GLU A 294 4.71 27.28 -29.77
N SER A 295 4.81 28.23 -28.82
CA SER A 295 5.13 29.60 -29.15
C SER A 295 6.65 29.84 -29.30
N PRO A 296 7.06 30.73 -30.24
CA PRO A 296 8.47 31.09 -30.39
C PRO A 296 9.10 31.67 -29.09
N SER A 297 8.33 32.42 -28.30
CA SER A 297 8.81 33.02 -27.04
C SER A 297 9.07 31.99 -25.95
N GLU A 298 8.23 30.96 -25.83
CA GLU A 298 8.47 29.85 -24.90
C GLU A 298 9.70 29.03 -25.33
N MET A 299 9.94 28.88 -26.65
CA MET A 299 11.11 28.18 -27.17
C MET A 299 12.40 28.92 -26.84
N VAL A 300 12.42 30.24 -27.02
CA VAL A 300 13.55 31.09 -26.61
C VAL A 300 13.81 30.91 -25.12
N ARG A 301 12.78 31.05 -24.28
CA ARG A 301 12.92 30.87 -22.83
C ARG A 301 13.44 29.48 -22.45
N PHE A 302 12.98 28.43 -23.13
CA PHE A 302 13.48 27.06 -22.90
C PHE A 302 14.97 26.96 -23.23
N MET A 303 15.40 27.50 -24.37
CA MET A 303 16.80 27.47 -24.79
C MET A 303 17.70 28.32 -23.88
N ASP A 304 17.21 29.44 -23.36
CA ASP A 304 17.94 30.26 -22.38
C ASP A 304 18.18 29.49 -21.08
N LEU A 305 17.14 28.82 -20.57
CA LEU A 305 17.28 27.96 -19.39
C LEU A 305 18.21 26.76 -19.65
N LEU A 306 18.15 26.19 -20.86
CA LEU A 306 19.03 25.10 -21.27
C LEU A 306 20.50 25.55 -21.26
N ALA A 307 20.80 26.71 -21.85
CA ALA A 307 22.15 27.28 -21.82
C ALA A 307 22.60 27.61 -20.39
N LEU A 308 21.69 28.09 -19.54
CA LEU A 308 22.01 28.48 -18.17
C LEU A 308 22.26 27.30 -17.23
N TYR A 309 21.61 26.15 -17.42
CA TYR A 309 21.65 25.05 -16.43
C TYR A 309 22.07 23.69 -16.97
N ALA A 310 22.00 23.45 -18.28
CA ALA A 310 22.35 22.15 -18.85
C ALA A 310 23.86 21.97 -19.06
N ASN A 311 24.29 20.74 -19.30
CA ASN A 311 25.67 20.43 -19.69
C ASN A 311 25.90 20.60 -21.19
N GLU A 312 27.16 20.82 -21.57
CA GLU A 312 27.57 21.06 -22.95
C GLU A 312 27.09 19.99 -23.94
N PRO A 313 27.22 18.68 -23.65
CA PRO A 313 26.71 17.64 -24.56
C PRO A 313 25.21 17.74 -24.83
N THR A 314 24.42 18.15 -23.83
CA THR A 314 22.97 18.30 -23.97
C THR A 314 22.62 19.54 -24.79
N ILE A 315 23.35 20.65 -24.60
CA ILE A 315 23.16 21.90 -25.37
C ILE A 315 23.45 21.66 -26.85
N VAL A 316 24.62 21.08 -27.17
CA VAL A 316 25.01 20.77 -28.55
C VAL A 316 24.00 19.81 -29.20
N ARG A 317 23.57 18.76 -28.48
CA ARG A 317 22.55 17.82 -28.97
C ARG A 317 21.21 18.52 -29.23
N ALA A 318 20.81 19.43 -28.35
CA ALA A 318 19.56 20.18 -28.48
C ALA A 318 19.57 21.09 -29.71
N GLN A 319 20.63 21.88 -29.92
CA GLN A 319 20.78 22.75 -31.08
C GLN A 319 20.75 21.96 -32.40
N ARG A 320 21.46 20.83 -32.44
CA ARG A 320 21.47 19.92 -33.60
C ARG A 320 20.09 19.36 -33.90
N LEU A 321 19.39 18.83 -32.88
CA LEU A 321 18.06 18.24 -33.06
C LEU A 321 17.02 19.31 -33.42
N LEU A 322 17.09 20.51 -32.84
CA LEU A 322 16.16 21.59 -33.16
C LEU A 322 16.22 21.97 -34.65
N THR A 323 17.42 21.91 -35.25
CA THR A 323 17.64 22.23 -36.67
C THR A 323 17.27 21.06 -37.59
N ASN A 324 17.63 19.83 -37.20
CA ASN A 324 17.56 18.66 -38.09
C ASN A 324 16.29 17.83 -37.93
N ASP A 325 15.72 17.75 -36.72
CA ASP A 325 14.58 16.89 -36.41
C ASP A 325 13.82 17.38 -35.16
N ARG A 326 12.78 18.21 -35.40
CA ARG A 326 11.97 18.84 -34.34
C ARG A 326 11.19 17.82 -33.50
N ASN A 327 10.83 16.67 -34.07
CA ASN A 327 10.11 15.62 -33.34
C ASN A 327 11.04 14.93 -32.34
N ARG A 328 12.27 14.61 -32.75
CA ARG A 328 13.28 14.07 -31.83
C ARG A 328 13.69 15.08 -30.78
N PHE A 329 13.83 16.36 -31.13
CA PHE A 329 14.04 17.43 -30.14
C PHE A 329 12.95 17.41 -29.06
N ARG A 330 11.68 17.35 -29.46
CA ARG A 330 10.54 17.31 -28.53
C ARG A 330 10.62 16.11 -27.58
N ASN A 331 10.86 14.92 -28.12
CA ASN A 331 10.82 13.67 -27.34
C ASN A 331 12.06 13.40 -26.48
N GLU A 332 13.24 13.77 -26.97
CA GLU A 332 14.53 13.47 -26.33
C GLU A 332 15.05 14.61 -25.43
N ILE A 333 14.74 15.86 -25.77
CA ILE A 333 15.24 17.04 -25.07
C ILE A 333 14.12 17.73 -24.30
N LEU A 334 13.13 18.27 -25.02
CA LEU A 334 12.11 19.14 -24.41
C LEU A 334 11.36 18.42 -23.30
N ARG A 335 10.75 17.27 -23.61
CA ARG A 335 10.00 16.44 -22.66
C ARG A 335 10.83 16.04 -21.43
N LYS A 336 12.14 15.80 -21.61
CA LYS A 336 13.03 15.34 -20.54
C LYS A 336 13.58 16.46 -19.67
N MET A 337 13.84 17.63 -20.25
CA MET A 337 14.56 18.74 -19.61
C MET A 337 13.62 19.81 -19.06
N HIS A 338 12.48 20.06 -19.70
CA HIS A 338 11.62 21.21 -19.40
C HIS A 338 11.30 21.38 -17.91
N GLY A 339 10.72 20.36 -17.27
CA GLY A 339 10.43 20.42 -15.84
C GLY A 339 11.69 20.59 -14.97
N GLY A 340 12.81 20.00 -15.38
CA GLY A 340 14.06 20.03 -14.60
C GLY A 340 14.69 21.41 -14.61
N LEU A 341 14.64 22.08 -15.76
CA LEU A 341 15.11 23.45 -15.95
C LEU A 341 14.24 24.44 -15.19
N ILE A 342 12.90 24.32 -15.24
CA ILE A 342 11.99 25.19 -14.48
C ILE A 342 12.21 25.03 -12.98
N LEU A 343 12.34 23.78 -12.51
CA LEU A 343 12.61 23.52 -11.10
C LEU A 343 13.97 24.10 -10.69
N ARG A 344 15.00 23.95 -11.53
CA ARG A 344 16.33 24.49 -11.25
C ARG A 344 16.33 26.02 -11.19
N ASP A 345 15.64 26.67 -12.10
CA ASP A 345 15.44 28.13 -12.08
C ASP A 345 14.71 28.59 -10.80
N ALA A 346 13.64 27.89 -10.42
CA ALA A 346 12.90 28.19 -9.20
C ALA A 346 13.74 28.00 -7.93
N LEU A 347 14.58 26.96 -7.89
CA LEU A 347 15.52 26.72 -6.79
C LEU A 347 16.62 27.78 -6.72
N ALA A 348 17.15 28.23 -7.87
CA ALA A 348 18.17 29.26 -7.93
C ALA A 348 17.63 30.64 -7.51
N LYS A 349 16.36 30.92 -7.81
CA LYS A 349 15.67 32.18 -7.45
C LYS A 349 15.10 32.17 -6.04
N LYS A 350 15.10 31.03 -5.35
CA LYS A 350 14.60 30.92 -3.97
C LYS A 350 15.57 31.64 -3.03
N ILE A 351 15.11 32.73 -2.44
CA ILE A 351 15.84 33.48 -1.41
C ILE A 351 15.20 33.21 -0.05
N GLY A 352 16.01 32.78 0.92
CA GLY A 352 15.56 32.50 2.29
C GLY A 352 14.45 31.44 2.37
N ASN A 353 13.43 31.72 3.20
CA ASN A 353 12.29 30.82 3.45
C ASN A 353 11.16 30.95 2.42
N ALA A 354 11.41 31.58 1.26
CA ALA A 354 10.40 31.68 0.21
C ALA A 354 9.94 30.28 -0.24
N LYS A 355 8.61 30.05 -0.24
CA LYS A 355 8.02 28.78 -0.67
C LYS A 355 8.25 28.60 -2.17
N LEU A 356 8.58 27.37 -2.58
CA LEU A 356 8.52 27.02 -3.99
C LEU A 356 7.04 27.06 -4.43
N ARG A 357 6.81 27.49 -5.67
CA ARG A 357 5.47 27.63 -6.26
C ARG A 357 5.33 26.80 -7.52
N VAL A 358 6.16 25.75 -7.65
CA VAL A 358 6.26 24.90 -8.85
C VAL A 358 5.73 23.48 -8.63
N TYR A 359 5.66 23.00 -7.37
CA TYR A 359 5.00 21.75 -7.04
C TYR A 359 3.50 21.97 -6.86
N CYS A 360 2.79 22.15 -7.96
CA CYS A 360 1.36 22.35 -8.01
C CYS A 360 0.75 21.69 -9.26
N GLY A 361 -0.58 21.65 -9.30
CA GLY A 361 -1.38 21.15 -10.40
C GLY A 361 -1.85 19.71 -10.21
N GLU A 362 -2.91 19.35 -10.93
CA GLU A 362 -3.56 18.04 -10.85
C GLU A 362 -2.56 16.91 -11.10
N ALA A 363 -1.82 16.97 -12.21
CA ALA A 363 -0.86 15.93 -12.57
C ALA A 363 0.27 15.78 -11.52
N MET A 364 0.69 16.86 -10.88
CA MET A 364 1.70 16.82 -9.81
C MET A 364 1.18 16.10 -8.56
N ILE A 365 -0.02 16.49 -8.09
CA ILE A 365 -0.63 15.88 -6.89
C ILE A 365 -0.86 14.38 -7.10
N VAL A 366 -1.41 14.01 -8.26
CA VAL A 366 -1.66 12.61 -8.61
C VAL A 366 -0.35 11.84 -8.72
N ARG A 367 0.68 12.41 -9.36
CA ARG A 367 1.99 11.77 -9.46
C ARG A 367 2.68 11.62 -8.10
N CYS A 368 2.56 12.58 -7.19
CA CYS A 368 3.06 12.44 -5.81
C CYS A 368 2.32 11.37 -4.99
N ALA A 369 1.11 10.97 -5.40
CA ALA A 369 0.44 9.82 -4.82
C ALA A 369 1.10 8.48 -5.23
N ASP A 370 1.82 8.45 -6.36
CA ASP A 370 2.64 7.31 -6.81
C ASP A 370 1.85 5.99 -6.87
N GLY A 371 0.62 6.06 -7.40
CA GLY A 371 -0.32 4.92 -7.47
C GLY A 371 -0.95 4.51 -6.12
N ASN A 372 -0.54 5.10 -5.00
CA ASN A 372 -1.03 4.72 -3.68
C ASN A 372 -2.34 5.47 -3.35
N ALA A 373 -3.47 4.76 -3.40
CA ALA A 373 -4.79 5.32 -3.12
C ALA A 373 -4.92 5.93 -1.71
N ARG A 374 -4.29 5.34 -0.68
CA ARG A 374 -4.31 5.87 0.69
C ARG A 374 -3.55 7.20 0.77
N ARG A 375 -2.41 7.31 0.06
CA ARG A 375 -1.64 8.56 -0.06
C ARG A 375 -2.42 9.63 -0.82
N LEU A 376 -3.05 9.27 -1.94
CA LEU A 376 -3.92 10.16 -2.71
C LEU A 376 -5.03 10.73 -1.83
N MET A 377 -5.73 9.87 -1.09
CA MET A 377 -6.79 10.27 -0.18
C MET A 377 -6.31 11.23 0.90
N ARG A 378 -5.11 10.99 1.45
CA ARG A 378 -4.50 11.91 2.42
C ARG A 378 -4.19 13.28 1.81
N LEU A 379 -3.68 13.32 0.57
CA LEU A 379 -3.40 14.56 -0.17
C LEU A 379 -4.71 15.33 -0.44
N LEU A 380 -5.72 14.66 -0.99
CA LEU A 380 -7.02 15.28 -1.28
C LEU A 380 -7.70 15.80 -0.02
N ASN A 381 -7.62 15.07 1.09
CA ASN A 381 -8.19 15.52 2.36
C ASN A 381 -7.47 16.75 2.91
N ALA A 382 -6.15 16.81 2.83
CA ALA A 382 -5.39 17.99 3.26
C ALA A 382 -5.71 19.21 2.40
N LEU A 383 -5.83 19.04 1.08
CA LEU A 383 -6.24 20.10 0.15
C LEU A 383 -7.68 20.55 0.41
N SER A 384 -8.60 19.61 0.68
CA SER A 384 -10.02 19.91 0.94
C SER A 384 -10.23 20.63 2.27
N LYS A 385 -9.42 20.36 3.30
CA LYS A 385 -9.48 21.10 4.58
C LYS A 385 -9.28 22.60 4.38
N ASN A 386 -8.39 22.99 3.47
CA ASN A 386 -8.17 24.40 3.14
C ASN A 386 -9.42 25.03 2.48
N LEU A 387 -10.16 24.27 1.68
CA LEU A 387 -11.43 24.72 1.07
C LEU A 387 -12.50 24.97 2.13
N VAL A 388 -12.68 24.03 3.07
CA VAL A 388 -13.66 24.15 4.16
C VAL A 388 -13.32 25.32 5.07
N ALA A 389 -12.04 25.52 5.39
CA ALA A 389 -11.60 26.65 6.21
C ALA A 389 -11.91 28.01 5.55
N SER A 390 -11.67 28.14 4.23
CA SER A 390 -12.00 29.36 3.48
C SER A 390 -13.51 29.60 3.39
N SER A 391 -14.30 28.53 3.17
CA SER A 391 -15.76 28.61 3.13
C SER A 391 -16.35 29.04 4.49
N ASN A 392 -15.86 28.48 5.60
CA ASN A 392 -16.32 28.82 6.95
C ASN A 392 -15.96 30.26 7.35
N ALA A 393 -14.91 30.82 6.77
CA ALA A 393 -14.51 32.21 6.98
C ALA A 393 -15.32 33.21 6.12
N GLY A 394 -16.30 32.75 5.32
CA GLY A 394 -17.10 33.59 4.43
C GLY A 394 -16.31 34.19 3.27
N LEU A 395 -15.11 33.67 2.98
CA LEU A 395 -14.25 34.16 1.91
C LEU A 395 -14.52 33.40 0.61
N PRO A 396 -14.65 34.10 -0.54
CA PRO A 396 -14.78 33.43 -1.82
C PRO A 396 -13.52 32.60 -2.10
N THR A 397 -13.71 31.30 -2.29
CA THR A 397 -12.60 30.38 -2.58
C THR A 397 -12.17 30.61 -4.04
N ARG A 398 -10.94 31.10 -4.23
CA ARG A 398 -10.38 31.31 -5.56
C ARG A 398 -9.81 30.00 -6.11
N TYR A 399 -10.25 29.65 -7.32
CA TYR A 399 -9.74 28.51 -8.07
C TYR A 399 -8.89 28.99 -9.26
N PRO A 400 -7.81 28.26 -9.62
CA PRO A 400 -7.22 27.13 -8.87
C PRO A 400 -6.62 27.58 -7.53
N LEU A 401 -6.44 26.64 -6.60
CA LEU A 401 -5.76 26.88 -5.32
C LEU A 401 -4.37 27.47 -5.54
N ASP A 402 -3.96 28.39 -4.66
CA ASP A 402 -2.64 29.02 -4.75
C ASP A 402 -1.53 27.96 -4.82
N ALA A 403 -0.62 28.11 -5.77
CA ALA A 403 0.47 27.16 -5.99
C ALA A 403 1.37 26.98 -4.76
N GLY A 404 1.53 28.04 -3.94
CA GLY A 404 2.29 27.97 -2.69
C GLY A 404 1.59 27.11 -1.63
N VAL A 405 0.26 27.17 -1.56
CA VAL A 405 -0.55 26.32 -0.66
C VAL A 405 -0.46 24.86 -1.08
N GLN A 406 -0.60 24.58 -2.38
CA GLN A 406 -0.45 23.21 -2.90
C GLN A 406 0.94 22.63 -2.61
N ASN A 407 2.00 23.42 -2.82
CA ASN A 407 3.37 23.05 -2.53
C ASN A 407 3.58 22.76 -1.03
N GLU A 408 3.05 23.62 -0.16
CA GLU A 408 3.15 23.46 1.29
C GLU A 408 2.47 22.18 1.78
N VAL A 409 1.28 21.87 1.27
CA VAL A 409 0.58 20.61 1.62
C VAL A 409 1.42 19.41 1.24
N LEU A 410 1.98 19.40 0.03
CA LEU A 410 2.86 18.33 -0.43
C LEU A 410 4.11 18.18 0.47
N GLU A 411 4.79 19.29 0.74
CA GLU A 411 6.02 19.32 1.54
C GLU A 411 5.78 18.92 2.99
N SER A 412 4.67 19.39 3.60
CA SER A 412 4.25 19.00 4.94
C SER A 412 3.99 17.50 5.02
N ILE A 413 3.18 16.96 4.11
CA ILE A 413 2.87 15.53 4.10
C ILE A 413 4.12 14.68 3.89
N ALA A 414 5.04 15.12 3.03
CA ALA A 414 6.32 14.44 2.82
C ALA A 414 7.18 14.45 4.09
N ARG A 415 7.31 15.62 4.75
CA ARG A 415 8.04 15.78 6.01
C ARG A 415 7.45 14.95 7.13
N ASP A 416 6.13 14.97 7.30
CA ASP A 416 5.40 14.21 8.32
C ASP A 416 5.50 12.69 8.07
N THR A 417 5.55 12.29 6.81
CA THR A 417 5.79 10.88 6.44
C THR A 417 7.19 10.47 6.83
N LEU A 418 8.21 11.26 6.46
CA LEU A 418 9.60 10.95 6.78
C LEU A 418 9.84 10.96 8.30
N SER A 419 9.31 11.95 9.03
CA SER A 419 9.47 12.07 10.48
C SER A 419 8.90 10.86 11.23
N ARG A 420 7.70 10.40 10.85
CA ARG A 420 7.06 9.22 11.48
C ARG A 420 7.84 7.92 11.32
N VAL A 421 8.67 7.79 10.28
CA VAL A 421 9.51 6.59 10.08
C VAL A 421 10.41 6.34 11.29
N GLN A 422 10.81 7.38 12.03
CA GLN A 422 11.67 7.23 13.21
C GLN A 422 11.04 6.32 14.29
N SER A 423 9.72 6.33 14.43
CA SER A 423 8.99 5.51 15.39
C SER A 423 8.64 4.11 14.88
N GLU A 424 8.94 3.79 13.61
CA GLU A 424 8.58 2.50 13.02
C GLU A 424 9.61 1.40 13.37
N PRO A 425 9.25 0.37 14.13
CA PRO A 425 10.13 -0.77 14.37
C PRO A 425 10.34 -1.59 13.08
N PRO A 426 11.41 -2.40 12.98
CA PRO A 426 12.52 -2.54 13.92
C PRO A 426 13.67 -1.52 13.72
N HIS A 427 13.77 -0.87 12.56
CA HIS A 427 14.93 -0.03 12.19
C HIS A 427 14.60 1.43 11.83
N GLY A 428 13.49 1.98 12.35
CA GLY A 428 12.96 3.29 11.97
C GLY A 428 13.95 4.45 11.98
N ILE A 429 14.75 4.59 13.05
CA ILE A 429 15.78 5.64 13.15
C ILE A 429 16.83 5.51 12.03
N ARG A 430 17.24 4.29 11.71
CA ARG A 430 18.22 4.01 10.65
C ARG A 430 17.63 4.34 9.29
N THR A 431 16.41 3.91 9.05
CA THR A 431 15.67 4.17 7.82
C THR A 431 15.48 5.68 7.60
N TYR A 432 15.10 6.42 8.64
CA TYR A 432 15.04 7.88 8.58
C TYR A 432 16.39 8.51 8.19
N LYS A 433 17.49 8.10 8.85
CA LYS A 433 18.83 8.63 8.57
C LYS A 433 19.26 8.38 7.13
N TYR A 434 19.09 7.15 6.62
CA TYR A 434 19.46 6.80 5.26
C TYR A 434 18.56 7.49 4.22
N MET A 435 17.24 7.55 4.43
CA MET A 435 16.34 8.30 3.54
C MET A 435 16.71 9.78 3.45
N THR A 436 17.05 10.40 4.59
CA THR A 436 17.49 11.80 4.63
C THR A 436 18.83 11.99 3.92
N ALA A 437 19.78 11.08 4.10
CA ALA A 437 21.07 11.11 3.42
C ALA A 437 20.90 10.96 1.90
N ILE A 438 20.07 10.03 1.44
CA ILE A 438 19.76 9.81 0.02
C ILE A 438 19.12 11.06 -0.58
N GLY A 439 18.07 11.59 0.06
CA GLY A 439 17.37 12.78 -0.42
C GLY A 439 18.28 14.02 -0.48
N THR A 440 19.09 14.24 0.56
CA THR A 440 20.07 15.35 0.60
C THR A 440 21.14 15.19 -0.48
N PHE A 441 21.63 13.98 -0.70
CA PHE A 441 22.60 13.69 -1.77
C PHE A 441 22.01 13.98 -3.15
N MET A 442 20.79 13.51 -3.41
CA MET A 442 20.09 13.75 -4.67
C MET A 442 19.82 15.24 -4.87
N GLN A 443 19.36 15.95 -3.82
CA GLN A 443 19.16 17.40 -3.86
C GLN A 443 20.45 18.14 -4.22
N ARG A 444 21.55 17.85 -3.52
CA ARG A 444 22.85 18.49 -3.79
C ARG A 444 23.34 18.19 -5.19
N THR A 445 23.24 16.93 -5.62
CA THR A 445 23.68 16.52 -6.96
C THR A 445 22.84 17.21 -8.03
N PHE A 446 21.52 17.25 -7.83
CA PHE A 446 20.60 17.96 -8.70
C PHE A 446 20.98 19.44 -8.75
N ALA A 447 21.15 20.11 -7.61
CA ALA A 447 21.38 21.55 -7.44
C ALA A 447 22.81 22.06 -7.74
N SER A 448 23.83 21.22 -7.74
CA SER A 448 25.23 21.64 -7.97
C SER A 448 25.75 21.31 -9.36
N ARG A 449 25.29 20.21 -9.96
CA ARG A 449 25.78 19.77 -11.28
C ARG A 449 24.98 20.41 -12.41
N ARG A 450 25.64 20.55 -13.56
CA ARG A 450 24.98 20.86 -14.83
C ARG A 450 24.06 19.70 -15.23
N LEU A 451 22.84 20.03 -15.64
CA LEU A 451 21.80 19.03 -15.91
C LEU A 451 22.03 18.36 -17.27
N GLY A 452 21.97 17.03 -17.30
CA GLY A 452 21.78 16.27 -18.54
C GLY A 452 20.32 15.83 -18.69
N SER A 453 20.02 15.08 -19.75
CA SER A 453 18.68 14.48 -19.95
C SER A 453 18.24 13.52 -18.85
N ASP A 454 19.20 13.05 -18.04
CA ASP A 454 19.00 12.19 -16.89
C ASP A 454 19.81 12.73 -15.70
N PHE A 455 19.24 12.59 -14.50
CA PHE A 455 19.87 12.95 -13.22
C PHE A 455 19.69 11.80 -12.23
N ILE A 456 20.41 11.85 -11.10
CA ILE A 456 20.31 10.81 -10.07
C ILE A 456 19.03 11.02 -9.27
N SER A 457 18.10 10.06 -9.36
CA SER A 457 16.85 10.04 -8.57
C SER A 457 16.49 8.64 -8.07
N SER A 458 17.43 7.71 -8.16
CA SER A 458 17.24 6.32 -7.76
C SER A 458 18.51 5.77 -7.14
N ILE A 459 18.37 4.70 -6.37
CA ILE A 459 19.48 3.99 -5.74
C ILE A 459 19.62 2.60 -6.35
N GLU A 460 20.83 2.07 -6.34
CA GLU A 460 21.13 0.69 -6.70
C GLU A 460 21.66 -0.03 -5.45
N ILE A 461 21.17 -1.24 -5.19
CA ILE A 461 21.65 -2.13 -4.14
C ILE A 461 21.95 -3.51 -4.72
N ARG A 462 22.97 -4.16 -4.17
CA ARG A 462 23.40 -5.51 -4.52
C ARG A 462 23.24 -6.45 -3.33
N ALA A 463 23.17 -7.75 -3.61
CA ALA A 463 23.00 -8.77 -2.58
C ALA A 463 24.14 -8.76 -1.53
N ASP A 464 25.34 -8.34 -1.91
CA ASP A 464 26.55 -8.30 -1.08
C ASP A 464 26.77 -6.98 -0.33
N ASP A 465 25.86 -6.00 -0.44
CA ASP A 465 25.97 -4.67 0.19
C ASP A 465 25.81 -4.68 1.73
N GLY A 466 25.70 -5.86 2.35
CA GLY A 466 25.63 -6.06 3.81
C GLY A 466 24.22 -6.03 4.40
N SER A 467 24.03 -6.70 5.54
CA SER A 467 22.71 -6.87 6.17
C SER A 467 22.04 -5.54 6.51
N ASP A 468 22.80 -4.56 7.00
CA ASP A 468 22.24 -3.27 7.41
C ASP A 468 21.57 -2.49 6.26
N LEU A 469 22.12 -2.59 5.05
CA LEU A 469 21.55 -1.94 3.86
C LEU A 469 20.38 -2.74 3.30
N GLN A 470 20.45 -4.07 3.40
CA GLN A 470 19.36 -4.98 3.04
C GLN A 470 18.13 -4.72 3.91
N ASP A 471 18.30 -4.67 5.23
CA ASP A 471 17.23 -4.40 6.20
C ASP A 471 16.62 -3.02 5.98
N PHE A 472 17.46 -2.01 5.70
CA PHE A 472 16.99 -0.68 5.33
C PHE A 472 16.09 -0.70 4.09
N VAL A 473 16.54 -1.32 2.99
CA VAL A 473 15.78 -1.32 1.74
C VAL A 473 14.47 -2.08 1.91
N LYS A 474 14.48 -3.23 2.60
CA LYS A 474 13.26 -3.98 2.92
C LYS A 474 12.26 -3.11 3.68
N GLN A 475 12.70 -2.47 4.78
CA GLN A 475 11.82 -1.60 5.57
C GLN A 475 11.34 -0.37 4.77
N ALA A 476 12.21 0.23 3.98
CA ALA A 476 11.85 1.40 3.18
C ALA A 476 10.82 1.07 2.09
N VAL A 477 10.88 -0.13 1.50
CA VAL A 477 9.85 -0.60 0.55
C VAL A 477 8.54 -0.92 1.28
N GLN A 478 8.58 -1.61 2.43
CA GLN A 478 7.39 -1.87 3.26
C GLN A 478 6.62 -0.59 3.59
N LEU A 479 7.34 0.45 4.01
CA LEU A 479 6.78 1.75 4.36
C LEU A 479 6.44 2.63 3.14
N SER A 480 6.55 2.09 1.92
CA SER A 480 6.30 2.80 0.65
C SER A 480 7.15 4.07 0.47
N LEU A 481 8.37 4.07 1.02
CA LEU A 481 9.35 5.15 0.89
C LEU A 481 10.20 5.00 -0.36
N LEU A 482 10.46 3.74 -0.73
CA LEU A 482 11.12 3.32 -1.96
C LEU A 482 10.21 2.40 -2.76
N THR A 483 10.30 2.46 -4.08
CA THR A 483 9.59 1.58 -5.00
C THR A 483 10.60 0.78 -5.82
N PRO A 484 10.56 -0.56 -5.80
CA PRO A 484 11.45 -1.36 -6.62
C PRO A 484 11.19 -1.11 -8.12
N ALA A 485 12.24 -1.16 -8.93
CA ALA A 485 12.09 -1.18 -10.37
C ALA A 485 11.50 -2.53 -10.81
N ARG A 486 10.72 -2.53 -11.91
CA ARG A 486 10.09 -3.74 -12.45
C ARG A 486 11.06 -4.85 -12.84
N THR A 487 12.29 -4.47 -13.17
CA THR A 487 13.35 -5.40 -13.56
C THR A 487 14.06 -6.02 -12.35
N ASN A 488 13.68 -5.65 -11.13
CA ASN A 488 14.29 -6.23 -9.94
C ASN A 488 13.81 -7.67 -9.80
N ASN A 489 14.76 -8.57 -9.56
CA ASN A 489 14.46 -9.95 -9.22
C ASN A 489 13.83 -9.97 -7.82
N HIS A 490 12.66 -10.59 -7.71
CA HIS A 490 12.02 -10.84 -6.43
C HIS A 490 12.42 -12.21 -5.91
N ASN A 491 13.33 -12.21 -4.93
CA ASN A 491 13.84 -13.42 -4.31
C ASN A 491 12.97 -13.90 -3.11
N GLY A 492 11.68 -13.55 -3.10
CA GLY A 492 10.81 -13.74 -1.93
C GLY A 492 11.17 -12.83 -0.75
N ALA A 493 10.53 -13.04 0.41
CA ALA A 493 10.77 -12.22 1.59
C ALA A 493 12.14 -12.45 2.26
N ASN A 494 12.67 -13.68 2.18
CA ASN A 494 13.92 -14.07 2.82
C ASN A 494 15.15 -13.87 1.92
N GLY A 495 14.96 -13.66 0.61
CA GLY A 495 16.07 -13.38 -0.29
C GLY A 495 16.68 -11.99 -0.10
N PRO A 496 17.90 -11.76 -0.62
CA PRO A 496 18.48 -10.42 -0.70
C PRO A 496 17.70 -9.57 -1.71
N CYS A 497 17.53 -8.29 -1.37
CA CYS A 497 17.05 -7.27 -2.29
C CYS A 497 18.19 -6.84 -3.22
N GLU A 498 17.94 -6.93 -4.52
CA GLU A 498 18.89 -6.51 -5.55
C GLU A 498 18.19 -5.70 -6.64
N GLY A 499 18.90 -4.71 -7.17
CA GLY A 499 18.48 -3.93 -8.31
C GLY A 499 18.28 -2.45 -7.98
N VAL A 500 17.38 -1.81 -8.71
CA VAL A 500 17.16 -0.37 -8.66
C VAL A 500 15.92 -0.05 -7.84
N PHE A 501 16.04 0.91 -6.93
CA PHE A 501 14.95 1.38 -6.09
C PHE A 501 14.76 2.88 -6.29
N HIS A 502 13.53 3.28 -6.52
CA HIS A 502 13.14 4.65 -6.80
C HIS A 502 12.67 5.32 -5.53
N LEU A 503 13.10 6.57 -5.30
CA LEU A 503 12.53 7.38 -4.24
C LEU A 503 11.07 7.68 -4.56
N ALA A 504 10.17 7.44 -3.59
CA ALA A 504 8.76 7.74 -3.77
C ALA A 504 8.55 9.21 -4.17
N PHE A 505 7.70 9.45 -5.18
CA PHE A 505 7.49 10.80 -5.73
C PHE A 505 6.91 11.80 -4.72
N LEU A 506 6.36 11.32 -3.60
CA LEU A 506 5.97 12.16 -2.47
C LEU A 506 7.13 13.02 -1.95
N PHE A 507 8.38 12.53 -2.00
CA PHE A 507 9.54 13.24 -1.44
C PHE A 507 10.17 14.26 -2.40
N ALA A 508 9.70 14.33 -3.65
CA ALA A 508 10.20 15.30 -4.64
C ALA A 508 10.10 16.76 -4.15
N PRO A 509 8.94 17.24 -3.64
CA PRO A 509 8.80 18.59 -3.08
C PRO A 509 9.72 18.85 -1.89
N LEU A 510 9.93 17.85 -1.02
CA LEU A 510 10.77 17.95 0.17
C LEU A 510 12.26 18.16 -0.18
N PHE A 511 12.76 17.42 -1.17
CA PHE A 511 14.17 17.46 -1.57
C PHE A 511 14.44 18.35 -2.79
N GLY A 512 13.42 19.04 -3.31
CA GLY A 512 13.59 19.87 -4.51
C GLY A 512 13.98 19.04 -5.74
N LEU A 513 13.36 17.87 -5.92
CA LEU A 513 13.60 16.95 -7.03
C LEU A 513 12.39 16.88 -7.96
N LEU A 514 12.62 16.54 -9.22
CA LEU A 514 11.52 16.16 -10.11
C LEU A 514 10.99 14.76 -9.74
N PRO A 515 9.65 14.56 -9.73
CA PRO A 515 9.04 13.24 -9.53
C PRO A 515 9.19 12.39 -10.80
N ARG A 516 10.41 11.92 -11.06
CA ARG A 516 10.76 11.13 -12.24
C ARG A 516 11.81 10.07 -11.88
N ARG A 517 11.60 8.85 -12.38
CA ARG A 517 12.56 7.73 -12.29
C ARG A 517 13.66 7.96 -13.33
N ASN A 518 14.91 8.11 -12.88
CA ASN A 518 16.08 8.34 -13.74
C ASN A 518 17.26 7.46 -13.26
N LYS A 519 18.49 7.95 -13.44
CA LYS A 519 19.71 7.18 -13.21
C LYS A 519 19.81 6.76 -11.74
N ALA A 520 20.23 5.51 -11.54
CA ALA A 520 20.53 4.97 -10.23
C ALA A 520 22.00 5.20 -9.84
N GLN A 521 22.25 5.30 -8.54
CA GLN A 521 23.59 5.35 -7.95
C GLN A 521 23.67 4.35 -6.81
N ARG A 522 24.78 3.60 -6.72
CA ARG A 522 25.00 2.64 -5.63
C ARG A 522 24.86 3.29 -4.25
N LEU A 523 24.03 2.70 -3.40
CA LEU A 523 23.73 3.20 -2.06
C LEU A 523 24.97 3.36 -1.17
N PRO A 524 25.94 2.41 -1.12
CA PRO A 524 27.16 2.60 -0.35
C PRO A 524 27.94 3.86 -0.73
N LEU A 525 27.99 4.20 -2.03
CA LEU A 525 28.68 5.40 -2.49
C LEU A 525 27.99 6.68 -2.02
N ILE A 526 26.65 6.69 -2.05
CA ILE A 526 25.84 7.81 -1.54
C ILE A 526 26.17 8.04 -0.06
N LEU A 527 26.12 6.98 0.74
CA LEU A 527 26.34 7.07 2.19
C LEU A 527 27.78 7.50 2.52
N ALA A 528 28.78 6.99 1.81
CA ALA A 528 30.17 7.41 1.98
C ALA A 528 30.37 8.91 1.71
N GLN A 529 29.77 9.43 0.64
CA GLN A 529 29.89 10.85 0.27
C GLN A 529 29.15 11.79 1.23
N VAL A 530 28.06 11.34 1.84
CA VAL A 530 27.37 12.13 2.87
C VAL A 530 28.20 12.17 4.17
N SER A 531 28.75 11.03 4.60
CA SER A 531 29.57 10.92 5.82
C SER A 531 30.84 11.76 5.79
N VAL A 532 31.59 11.74 4.67
CA VAL A 532 32.82 12.54 4.49
C VAL A 532 32.54 14.05 4.60
N ASN A 533 31.37 14.50 4.13
CA ASN A 533 31.01 15.91 4.15
C ASN A 533 30.48 16.40 5.51
N VAL A 534 29.90 15.52 6.33
CA VAL A 534 29.57 15.86 7.73
C VAL A 534 30.85 16.04 8.56
N GLY A 535 31.90 15.26 8.26
CA GLY A 535 33.24 15.43 8.84
C GLY A 535 33.87 16.80 8.49
N ARG A 536 33.85 17.18 7.21
CA ARG A 536 34.38 18.49 6.76
C ARG A 536 33.64 19.70 7.31
N LEU A 537 32.31 19.61 7.49
CA LEU A 537 31.52 20.67 8.11
C LEU A 537 31.86 20.85 9.60
N ARG A 538 32.21 19.76 10.31
CA ARG A 538 32.70 19.82 11.70
C ARG A 538 34.12 20.34 11.81
N GLU A 539 35.02 19.99 10.89
CA GLU A 539 36.39 20.53 10.88
C GLU A 539 36.43 22.04 10.57
N GLN A 540 35.52 22.54 9.72
CA GLN A 540 35.37 23.98 9.49
C GLN A 540 34.80 24.74 10.70
N THR A 541 34.07 24.08 11.62
CA THR A 541 33.59 24.72 12.85
C THR A 541 34.61 24.68 14.00
N VAL A 542 35.66 23.86 13.89
CA VAL A 542 36.70 23.72 14.92
C VAL A 542 37.93 24.61 14.62
N LEU A 543 38.08 25.09 13.38
CA LEU A 543 39.13 26.03 12.99
C LEU A 543 38.75 27.51 13.17
N GLU A 544 37.54 27.82 13.65
CA GLU A 544 37.12 29.15 14.10
C GLU A 544 36.73 29.10 15.59
N ILE A 545 37.74 28.96 16.46
CA ILE A 545 37.67 29.39 17.87
C ILE A 545 38.96 30.15 18.19
#